data_AF-A0A8I1NEJ1-F1
#
_entry.id   AF-A0A8I1NEJ1-F1
#
_cell.length_a   1.000
_cell.length_b   1.000
_cell.length_c   1.000
_cell.angle_alpha   90.00
_cell.angle_beta   90.00
_cell.angle_gamma   90.00
#
_symmetry.space_group_name_H-M   'P 1'
#
loop_
_entity.id
_entity.type
_entity.pdbx_description
1 polymer ?
#
loop_
_entity_poly.entity_id
_entity_poly.type
_entity_poly.pdbx_seq_one_letter_code
_entity_poly.pdbx_strand_id
1 'polypeptide(L)'
;MKTKTIEILDPESGLFVSLTAGGNGAIMLGEDVIAAAPIPAGGLDPLVDGAPLELETEHGELAVSITSTGEPIGFDGDLTGRREASLVESSGRLVHRGQEYELDCKGVLHRRDEEAPEPTGLTRDATIILADGGLICVASVAPGGDFDHGDEETLAAISHPGGYIEFDEVLLSTEYDSAGRQKRATLELWPATDDVAALHGAGSVVTGCTAKIGGGVVNTALFRWSLDGHLGLGRYEITRPVTVAAA
;
A
#
# COMPACT_ATOMS: atom_id res chain seq x y z
N MET A 1 -10.30 13.25 -7.17
CA MET A 1 -9.49 12.03 -6.93
C MET A 1 -8.45 11.87 -8.03
N LYS A 2 -7.17 11.74 -7.66
CA LYS A 2 -6.05 11.41 -8.55
C LYS A 2 -5.37 10.12 -8.12
N THR A 3 -4.86 9.35 -9.09
CA THR A 3 -4.03 8.18 -8.82
C THR A 3 -2.80 8.61 -8.01
N LYS A 4 -2.58 7.95 -6.87
CA LYS A 4 -1.44 8.21 -5.99
C LYS A 4 -0.51 7.03 -5.90
N THR A 5 -1.04 5.80 -5.86
CA THR A 5 -0.24 4.58 -5.75
C THR A 5 -0.87 3.46 -6.56
N ILE A 6 -0.05 2.62 -7.16
CA ILE A 6 -0.44 1.30 -7.66
C ILE A 6 0.41 0.24 -6.96
N GLU A 7 -0.24 -0.84 -6.57
CA GLU A 7 0.36 -2.04 -6.03
C GLU A 7 0.04 -3.20 -6.96
N ILE A 8 1.03 -4.03 -7.31
CA ILE A 8 0.83 -5.27 -8.08
C ILE A 8 1.54 -6.39 -7.33
N LEU A 9 0.82 -7.50 -7.14
CA LEU A 9 1.20 -8.57 -6.24
C LEU A 9 1.01 -9.91 -6.93
N ASP A 10 2.10 -10.65 -7.09
CA ASP A 10 2.04 -12.06 -7.45
C ASP A 10 2.85 -12.89 -6.44
N PRO A 11 2.17 -13.58 -5.50
CA PRO A 11 2.87 -14.42 -4.54
C PRO A 11 3.53 -15.65 -5.14
N GLU A 12 3.10 -16.13 -6.32
CA GLU A 12 3.65 -17.33 -6.94
C GLU A 12 5.03 -17.05 -7.53
N SER A 13 5.18 -15.94 -8.27
CA SER A 13 6.49 -15.47 -8.73
C SER A 13 7.29 -14.72 -7.65
N GLY A 14 6.62 -14.28 -6.59
CA GLY A 14 7.21 -13.41 -5.56
C GLY A 14 7.35 -11.96 -6.01
N LEU A 15 6.60 -11.55 -7.03
CA LEU A 15 6.57 -10.17 -7.50
C LEU A 15 5.87 -9.26 -6.49
N PHE A 16 6.52 -8.15 -6.19
CA PHE A 16 5.94 -7.02 -5.49
C PHE A 16 6.32 -5.74 -6.21
N VAL A 17 5.31 -5.05 -6.74
CA VAL A 17 5.44 -3.71 -7.30
C VAL A 17 4.65 -2.76 -6.44
N SER A 18 5.28 -1.67 -6.02
CA SER A 18 4.61 -0.53 -5.40
C SER A 18 5.16 0.73 -6.02
N LEU A 19 4.32 1.47 -6.73
CA LEU A 19 4.71 2.69 -7.45
C LEU A 19 3.82 3.83 -6.99
N THR A 20 4.40 5.02 -6.91
CA THR A 20 3.71 6.23 -6.47
C THR A 20 3.77 7.30 -7.55
N ALA A 21 2.76 8.17 -7.61
CA ALA A 21 2.69 9.27 -8.57
C ALA A 21 3.86 10.26 -8.41
N GLY A 22 4.49 10.31 -7.23
CA GLY A 22 5.69 11.09 -6.97
C GLY A 22 6.98 10.56 -7.60
N GLY A 23 6.91 9.55 -8.47
CA GLY A 23 8.09 8.96 -9.12
C GLY A 23 8.93 8.08 -8.19
N ASN A 24 8.33 7.59 -7.11
CA ASN A 24 8.98 6.70 -6.15
C ASN A 24 8.31 5.34 -6.18
N GLY A 25 9.06 4.30 -5.87
CA GLY A 25 8.50 2.96 -5.77
C GLY A 25 9.54 1.90 -5.56
N ALA A 26 9.07 0.66 -5.56
CA ALA A 26 9.84 -0.55 -5.44
C ALA A 26 9.32 -1.58 -6.46
N ILE A 27 10.24 -2.26 -7.13
CA ILE A 27 9.97 -3.45 -7.94
C ILE A 27 10.87 -4.54 -7.38
N MET A 28 10.25 -5.60 -6.87
CA MET A 28 10.94 -6.72 -6.23
C MET A 28 10.47 -8.03 -6.84
N LEU A 29 11.38 -8.98 -6.98
CA LEU A 29 11.09 -10.35 -7.39
C LEU A 29 11.77 -11.30 -6.39
N GLY A 30 10.98 -11.87 -5.47
CA GLY A 30 11.50 -12.62 -4.34
C GLY A 30 12.35 -11.72 -3.43
N GLU A 31 13.64 -12.04 -3.32
CA GLU A 31 14.62 -11.26 -2.54
C GLU A 31 15.37 -10.23 -3.39
N ASP A 32 15.28 -10.30 -4.72
CA ASP A 32 15.96 -9.38 -5.62
C ASP A 32 15.19 -8.04 -5.71
N VAL A 33 15.88 -6.93 -5.43
CA VAL A 33 15.39 -5.58 -5.70
C VAL A 33 15.77 -5.22 -7.14
N ILE A 34 14.78 -5.12 -8.02
CA ILE A 34 14.96 -4.72 -9.42
C ILE A 34 15.09 -3.21 -9.51
N ALA A 35 14.22 -2.48 -8.79
CA ALA A 35 14.31 -1.04 -8.67
C ALA A 35 13.79 -0.60 -7.30
N ALA A 36 14.43 0.41 -6.74
CA ALA A 36 13.95 1.15 -5.59
C ALA A 36 14.23 2.63 -5.84
N ALA A 37 13.30 3.49 -5.43
CA ALA A 37 13.22 4.92 -5.72
C ALA A 37 14.57 5.67 -5.89
N PRO A 38 14.64 6.70 -6.77
CA PRO A 38 13.57 7.17 -7.65
C PRO A 38 13.42 6.27 -8.89
N ILE A 39 12.20 6.12 -9.39
CA ILE A 39 11.92 5.40 -10.64
C ILE A 39 11.72 6.47 -11.74
N PRO A 40 12.44 6.40 -12.88
CA PRO A 40 12.45 7.44 -13.92
C PRO A 40 11.07 7.86 -14.46
N ALA A 41 11.02 9.07 -15.02
CA ALA A 41 9.82 9.88 -15.13
C ALA A 41 8.85 9.53 -16.29
N GLY A 42 7.63 9.16 -15.89
CA GLY A 42 6.35 9.40 -16.56
C GLY A 42 5.19 9.61 -15.57
N GLY A 43 5.45 9.42 -14.26
CA GLY A 43 4.44 9.44 -13.20
C GLY A 43 3.48 8.24 -13.27
N LEU A 44 2.52 8.19 -12.36
CA LEU A 44 1.31 7.36 -12.53
C LEU A 44 0.24 8.08 -13.37
N ASP A 45 0.53 9.28 -13.86
CA ASP A 45 -0.37 10.09 -14.67
C ASP A 45 -0.90 9.38 -15.95
N PRO A 46 -0.14 8.47 -16.61
CA PRO A 46 -0.64 7.68 -17.73
C PRO A 46 -1.52 6.48 -17.32
N LEU A 47 -1.60 6.17 -16.02
CA LEU A 47 -2.21 4.95 -15.52
C LEU A 47 -3.74 5.10 -15.46
N VAL A 48 -4.35 4.88 -16.61
CA VAL A 48 -5.80 4.75 -16.80
C VAL A 48 -6.13 3.29 -17.13
N ASP A 49 -7.35 2.86 -16.81
CA ASP A 49 -7.80 1.49 -17.13
C ASP A 49 -7.54 1.18 -18.61
N GLY A 50 -6.83 0.07 -18.86
CA GLY A 50 -6.50 -0.40 -20.20
C GLY A 50 -5.29 0.25 -20.89
N ALA A 51 -4.63 1.26 -20.29
CA ALA A 51 -3.37 1.80 -20.80
C ALA A 51 -2.16 1.16 -20.09
N PRO A 52 -1.14 0.70 -20.85
CA PRO A 52 0.04 0.11 -20.23
C PRO A 52 0.88 1.19 -19.55
N LEU A 53 1.30 0.89 -18.32
CA LEU A 53 2.43 1.52 -17.65
C LEU A 53 3.71 0.82 -18.11
N GLU A 54 4.61 1.58 -18.72
CA GLU A 54 5.95 1.11 -19.10
C GLU A 54 7.00 1.81 -18.25
N LEU A 55 7.90 1.04 -17.65
CA LEU A 55 9.00 1.51 -16.83
C LEU A 55 10.27 0.77 -17.21
N GLU A 56 11.26 1.51 -17.68
CA GLU A 56 12.62 1.02 -17.87
C GLU A 56 13.50 1.43 -16.69
N THR A 57 14.30 0.49 -16.20
CA THR A 57 15.22 0.66 -15.08
C THR A 57 16.59 0.10 -15.45
N GLU A 58 17.61 0.38 -14.63
CA GLU A 58 18.97 -0.16 -14.88
C GLU A 58 19.07 -1.69 -14.79
N HIS A 59 18.07 -2.36 -14.21
CA HIS A 59 18.09 -3.80 -13.95
C HIS A 59 16.93 -4.57 -14.60
N GLY A 60 16.06 -3.87 -15.33
CA GLY A 60 14.89 -4.49 -15.94
C GLY A 60 13.89 -3.53 -16.53
N GLU A 61 12.88 -4.10 -17.18
CA GLU A 61 11.76 -3.39 -17.82
C GLU A 61 10.45 -3.97 -17.28
N LEU A 62 9.51 -3.11 -16.90
CA LEU A 62 8.15 -3.48 -16.52
C LEU A 62 7.19 -2.87 -17.54
N ALA A 63 6.32 -3.69 -18.13
CA ALA A 63 5.20 -3.23 -18.92
C ALA A 63 3.93 -3.90 -18.36
N VAL A 64 3.00 -3.11 -17.83
CA VAL A 64 1.80 -3.64 -17.17
C VAL A 64 0.57 -2.79 -17.48
N SER A 65 -0.52 -3.44 -17.86
CA SER A 65 -1.84 -2.85 -17.98
C SER A 65 -2.70 -3.26 -16.79
N ILE A 66 -3.60 -2.38 -16.37
CA ILE A 66 -4.56 -2.69 -15.30
C ILE A 66 -6.00 -2.53 -15.76
N THR A 67 -6.89 -3.25 -15.10
CA THR A 67 -8.34 -3.08 -15.20
C THR A 67 -8.92 -3.08 -13.80
N SER A 68 -9.57 -1.98 -13.41
CA SER A 68 -10.31 -1.89 -12.15
C SER A 68 -11.46 -2.89 -12.09
N THR A 69 -11.62 -3.54 -10.94
CA THR A 69 -12.65 -4.55 -10.67
C THR A 69 -13.46 -4.17 -9.43
N GLY A 70 -14.78 -4.35 -9.53
CA GLY A 70 -15.71 -4.00 -8.44
C GLY A 70 -15.85 -2.49 -8.21
N GLU A 71 -16.57 -2.15 -7.14
CA GLU A 71 -16.69 -0.76 -6.68
C GLU A 71 -15.47 -0.39 -5.81
N PRO A 72 -14.93 0.84 -5.94
CA PRO A 72 -13.87 1.31 -5.06
C PRO A 72 -14.35 1.36 -3.61
N ILE A 73 -13.47 1.04 -2.67
CA ILE A 73 -13.67 1.40 -1.27
C ILE A 73 -13.25 2.85 -1.08
N GLY A 74 -14.12 3.64 -0.46
CA GLY A 74 -13.81 4.99 0.01
C GLY A 74 -13.60 5.01 1.51
N PHE A 75 -12.89 6.00 2.02
CA PHE A 75 -12.87 6.39 3.44
C PHE A 75 -12.31 7.80 3.55
N ASP A 76 -12.75 8.55 4.55
CA ASP A 76 -12.45 9.98 4.70
C ASP A 76 -12.12 10.32 6.16
N GLY A 77 -11.10 11.14 6.35
CA GLY A 77 -10.57 11.52 7.65
C GLY A 77 -10.01 12.92 7.63
N ASP A 78 -9.94 13.55 8.80
CA ASP A 78 -9.51 14.94 8.93
C ASP A 78 -8.03 15.09 8.57
N LEU A 79 -7.19 14.13 8.96
CA LEU A 79 -5.75 14.10 8.68
C LEU A 79 -5.40 13.20 7.49
N THR A 80 -6.10 12.08 7.32
CA THR A 80 -5.85 11.16 6.20
C THR A 80 -6.33 11.73 4.87
N GLY A 81 -7.35 12.61 4.91
CA GLY A 81 -8.12 13.06 3.76
C GLY A 81 -8.90 11.95 3.09
N ARG A 82 -9.72 12.32 2.11
CA ARG A 82 -10.50 11.37 1.32
C ARG A 82 -9.62 10.48 0.46
N ARG A 83 -9.84 9.17 0.58
CA ARG A 83 -9.08 8.10 -0.06
C ARG A 83 -10.02 7.13 -0.75
N GLU A 84 -9.55 6.59 -1.86
CA GLU A 84 -10.21 5.48 -2.54
C GLU A 84 -9.19 4.39 -2.90
N ALA A 85 -9.63 3.15 -2.87
CA ALA A 85 -8.85 2.00 -3.35
C ALA A 85 -9.72 1.07 -4.20
N SER A 86 -9.19 0.62 -5.32
CA SER A 86 -9.85 -0.33 -6.21
C SER A 86 -8.98 -1.57 -6.37
N LEU A 87 -9.59 -2.76 -6.25
CA LEU A 87 -8.95 -3.97 -6.74
C LEU A 87 -8.76 -3.86 -8.24
N VAL A 88 -7.60 -4.23 -8.73
CA VAL A 88 -7.32 -4.29 -10.17
C VAL A 88 -6.85 -5.69 -10.55
N GLU A 89 -7.24 -6.11 -11.75
CA GLU A 89 -6.53 -7.16 -12.48
C GLU A 89 -5.42 -6.50 -13.28
N SER A 90 -4.25 -7.14 -13.32
CA SER A 90 -3.08 -6.63 -14.01
C SER A 90 -2.49 -7.70 -14.90
N SER A 91 -2.17 -7.32 -16.13
CA SER A 91 -1.53 -8.19 -17.11
C SER A 91 -0.35 -7.49 -17.77
N GLY A 92 0.69 -8.24 -18.10
CA GLY A 92 1.90 -7.64 -18.66
C GLY A 92 3.13 -8.54 -18.62
N ARG A 93 4.30 -7.90 -18.56
CA ARG A 93 5.60 -8.58 -18.50
C ARG A 93 6.60 -7.80 -17.68
N LEU A 94 7.50 -8.53 -17.02
CA LEU A 94 8.70 -8.03 -16.38
C LEU A 94 9.92 -8.67 -17.05
N VAL A 95 10.88 -7.88 -17.48
CA VAL A 95 12.20 -8.36 -17.93
C VAL A 95 13.20 -8.08 -16.83
N HIS A 96 13.89 -9.11 -16.33
CA HIS A 96 14.95 -8.97 -15.34
C HIS A 96 16.10 -9.91 -15.65
N ARG A 97 17.34 -9.39 -15.66
CA ARG A 97 18.56 -10.15 -16.00
C ARG A 97 18.45 -10.94 -17.33
N GLY A 98 17.74 -10.38 -18.32
CA GLY A 98 17.52 -11.00 -19.63
C GLY A 98 16.49 -12.14 -19.64
N GLN A 99 15.82 -12.41 -18.52
CA GLN A 99 14.67 -13.32 -18.43
C GLN A 99 13.38 -12.52 -18.42
N GLU A 100 12.38 -12.99 -19.17
CA GLU A 100 11.03 -12.43 -19.16
C GLU A 100 10.10 -13.24 -18.25
N TYR A 101 9.26 -12.54 -17.50
CA TYR A 101 8.25 -13.06 -16.60
C TYR A 101 6.89 -12.49 -17.05
N GLU A 102 5.97 -13.36 -17.44
CA GLU A 102 4.59 -12.97 -17.75
C GLU A 102 3.86 -12.62 -16.44
N LEU A 103 3.07 -11.56 -16.47
CA LEU A 103 2.30 -11.08 -15.33
C LEU A 103 0.82 -11.29 -15.63
N ASP A 104 0.14 -12.00 -14.75
CA ASP A 104 -1.33 -12.10 -14.68
C ASP A 104 -1.70 -12.19 -13.20
N CYS A 105 -1.91 -11.05 -12.58
CA CYS A 105 -1.97 -10.96 -11.13
C CYS A 105 -2.84 -9.81 -10.64
N LYS A 106 -3.12 -9.82 -9.34
CA LYS A 106 -3.97 -8.81 -8.70
C LYS A 106 -3.15 -7.62 -8.23
N GLY A 107 -3.82 -6.50 -8.11
CA GLY A 107 -3.25 -5.28 -7.57
C GLY A 107 -4.27 -4.41 -6.89
N VAL A 108 -3.80 -3.27 -6.40
CA VAL A 108 -4.66 -2.22 -5.84
C VAL A 108 -4.25 -0.88 -6.40
N LEU A 109 -5.23 -0.13 -6.90
CA LEU A 109 -5.07 1.24 -7.35
C LEU A 109 -5.61 2.18 -6.28
N HIS A 110 -4.73 3.01 -5.72
CA HIS A 110 -5.08 4.01 -4.73
C HIS A 110 -5.23 5.39 -5.35
N ARG A 111 -6.32 6.07 -4.99
CA ARG A 111 -6.57 7.46 -5.32
C ARG A 111 -6.72 8.28 -4.05
N ARG A 112 -6.30 9.54 -4.09
CA ARG A 112 -6.56 10.53 -3.03
C ARG A 112 -7.16 11.78 -3.62
N ASP A 113 -7.83 12.56 -2.79
CA ASP A 113 -8.25 13.89 -3.21
C ASP A 113 -7.04 14.77 -3.51
N GLU A 114 -7.18 15.64 -4.50
CA GLU A 114 -6.08 16.52 -4.93
C GLU A 114 -5.86 17.67 -3.95
N GLU A 115 -6.93 18.12 -3.31
CA GLU A 115 -6.90 19.18 -2.31
C GLU A 115 -6.59 18.66 -0.89
N ALA A 116 -6.44 17.34 -0.73
CA ALA A 116 -6.07 16.75 0.56
C ALA A 116 -4.70 17.29 1.00
N PRO A 117 -4.55 17.71 2.27
CA PRO A 117 -3.27 18.18 2.77
C PRO A 117 -2.23 17.07 2.69
N GLU A 118 -1.02 17.40 2.26
CA GLU A 118 0.09 16.46 2.33
C GLU A 118 0.44 16.22 3.81
N PRO A 119 0.50 14.95 4.26
CA PRO A 119 0.78 14.64 5.66
C PRO A 119 2.13 15.20 6.12
N THR A 120 2.13 15.86 7.27
CA THR A 120 3.34 16.43 7.88
C THR A 120 3.96 15.54 8.95
N GLY A 121 3.21 14.56 9.45
CA GLY A 121 3.64 13.56 10.43
C GLY A 121 3.93 12.19 9.82
N LEU A 122 4.17 11.20 10.69
CA LEU A 122 4.27 9.80 10.31
C LEU A 122 3.00 9.34 9.59
N THR A 123 3.14 8.60 8.49
CA THR A 123 2.01 7.91 7.86
C THR A 123 2.25 6.41 7.79
N ARG A 124 1.16 5.66 7.89
CA ARG A 124 1.15 4.21 7.73
C ARG A 124 -0.01 3.84 6.80
N ASP A 125 0.28 3.10 5.75
CA ASP A 125 -0.70 2.68 4.77
C ASP A 125 -0.59 1.16 4.60
N ALA A 126 -1.65 0.42 4.92
CA ALA A 126 -1.71 -1.02 4.71
C ALA A 126 -2.86 -1.37 3.76
N THR A 127 -2.57 -2.29 2.85
CA THR A 127 -3.52 -2.82 1.89
C THR A 127 -3.47 -4.34 1.99
N ILE A 128 -4.63 -5.00 2.01
CA ILE A 128 -4.72 -6.45 2.16
C ILE A 128 -5.74 -6.96 1.14
N ILE A 129 -5.25 -7.67 0.13
CA ILE A 129 -6.07 -8.48 -0.77
C ILE A 129 -6.28 -9.83 -0.11
N LEU A 130 -7.53 -10.11 0.29
CA LEU A 130 -7.92 -11.38 0.89
C LEU A 130 -8.03 -12.46 -0.19
N ALA A 131 -7.76 -13.71 0.19
CA ALA A 131 -7.80 -14.85 -0.73
C ALA A 131 -9.20 -15.10 -1.32
N ASP A 132 -10.25 -14.66 -0.64
CA ASP A 132 -11.65 -14.73 -1.09
C ASP A 132 -12.05 -13.57 -2.03
N GLY A 133 -11.11 -12.67 -2.34
CA GLY A 133 -11.33 -11.50 -3.19
C GLY A 133 -11.76 -10.23 -2.45
N GLY A 134 -11.81 -10.24 -1.11
CA GLY A 134 -11.98 -9.01 -0.34
C GLY A 134 -10.76 -8.09 -0.38
N LEU A 135 -10.98 -6.81 -0.09
CA LEU A 135 -9.95 -5.78 0.03
C LEU A 135 -10.13 -5.05 1.35
N ILE A 136 -9.08 -5.01 2.16
CA ILE A 136 -8.99 -4.14 3.34
C ILE A 136 -7.96 -3.04 3.06
N CYS A 137 -8.32 -1.80 3.38
CA CYS A 137 -7.37 -0.70 3.44
C CYS A 137 -7.35 -0.09 4.83
N VAL A 138 -6.16 0.24 5.29
CA VAL A 138 -5.89 0.96 6.54
C VAL A 138 -5.01 2.15 6.20
N ALA A 139 -5.38 3.33 6.68
CA ALA A 139 -4.54 4.51 6.63
C ALA A 139 -4.44 5.12 8.02
N SER A 140 -3.23 5.51 8.39
CA SER A 140 -2.94 6.17 9.65
C SER A 140 -2.06 7.38 9.41
N VAL A 141 -2.39 8.51 10.03
CA VAL A 141 -1.62 9.76 9.96
C VAL A 141 -1.47 10.31 11.36
N ALA A 142 -0.21 10.49 11.77
CA ALA A 142 0.12 11.21 12.98
C ALA A 142 -0.07 12.72 12.77
N PRO A 143 -0.51 13.46 13.81
CA PRO A 143 -0.45 14.91 13.79
C PRO A 143 1.00 15.39 13.66
N GLY A 144 1.19 16.59 13.10
CA GLY A 144 2.51 17.20 13.02
C GLY A 144 3.03 17.63 14.40
N GLY A 145 4.33 17.43 14.65
CA GLY A 145 4.99 17.82 15.91
C GLY A 145 5.26 16.63 16.84
N ASP A 146 5.29 16.89 18.15
CA ASP A 146 5.40 15.84 19.18
C ASP A 146 4.02 15.20 19.39
N PHE A 147 3.96 13.86 19.30
CA PHE A 147 2.74 13.07 19.46
C PHE A 147 3.06 11.70 20.06
N ASP A 148 2.09 11.10 20.75
CA ASP A 148 2.14 9.71 21.15
C ASP A 148 1.46 8.84 20.09
N HIS A 149 1.81 7.55 20.03
CA HIS A 149 1.25 6.64 19.03
C HIS A 149 -0.30 6.60 19.02
N GLY A 150 -0.94 6.83 20.17
CA GLY A 150 -2.40 6.89 20.28
C GLY A 150 -3.05 8.15 19.71
N ASP A 151 -2.26 9.14 19.29
CA ASP A 151 -2.76 10.38 18.68
C ASP A 151 -2.89 10.27 17.16
N GLU A 152 -2.50 9.14 16.56
CA GLU A 152 -2.64 8.88 15.13
C GLU A 152 -4.12 8.74 14.73
N GLU A 153 -4.60 9.57 13.80
CA GLU A 153 -5.88 9.31 13.14
C GLU A 153 -5.72 8.05 12.30
N THR A 154 -6.50 7.01 12.61
CA THR A 154 -6.42 5.73 11.93
C THR A 154 -7.80 5.30 11.45
N LEU A 155 -7.90 5.08 10.14
CA LEU A 155 -9.12 4.66 9.45
C LEU A 155 -8.90 3.32 8.76
N ALA A 156 -9.98 2.55 8.65
CA ALA A 156 -10.01 1.36 7.83
C ALA A 156 -11.37 1.17 7.17
N ALA A 157 -11.35 0.50 6.03
CA ALA A 157 -12.55 0.01 5.37
C ALA A 157 -12.27 -1.34 4.71
N ILE A 158 -13.32 -2.16 4.57
CA ILE A 158 -13.29 -3.43 3.84
C ILE A 158 -14.39 -3.44 2.78
N SER A 159 -14.06 -3.95 1.59
CA SER A 159 -15.03 -4.47 0.64
C SER A 159 -14.85 -5.97 0.53
N HIS A 160 -15.92 -6.72 0.73
CA HIS A 160 -15.92 -8.17 0.60
C HIS A 160 -17.25 -8.63 -0.04
N PRO A 161 -17.38 -9.92 -0.43
CA PRO A 161 -18.60 -10.41 -1.07
C PRO A 161 -19.91 -10.21 -0.28
N GLY A 162 -19.83 -9.97 1.03
CA GLY A 162 -20.98 -9.69 1.91
C GLY A 162 -21.24 -8.20 2.14
N GLY A 163 -20.43 -7.31 1.56
CA GLY A 163 -20.67 -5.87 1.56
C GLY A 163 -19.45 -5.02 1.85
N TYR A 164 -19.71 -3.73 1.96
CA TYR A 164 -18.76 -2.70 2.36
C TYR A 164 -18.98 -2.35 3.83
N ILE A 165 -17.89 -2.25 4.60
CA ILE A 165 -17.92 -1.95 6.03
C ILE A 165 -16.80 -0.94 6.34
N GLU A 166 -17.17 0.14 7.04
CA GLU A 166 -16.23 1.06 7.71
C GLU A 166 -16.04 0.64 9.17
N PHE A 167 -14.86 0.95 9.70
CA PHE A 167 -14.49 0.65 11.08
C PHE A 167 -14.39 1.95 11.89
N ASP A 168 -15.07 1.99 13.04
CA ASP A 168 -15.07 3.16 13.96
C ASP A 168 -13.80 3.21 14.81
N GLU A 169 -13.27 2.03 15.16
CA GLU A 169 -12.02 1.92 15.92
C GLU A 169 -11.07 0.96 15.21
N VAL A 170 -9.83 1.43 15.05
CA VAL A 170 -8.76 0.71 14.35
C VAL A 170 -7.49 0.79 15.18
N LEU A 171 -7.03 -0.36 15.67
CA LEU A 171 -5.76 -0.46 16.37
C LEU A 171 -4.73 -1.13 15.44
N LEU A 172 -3.71 -0.36 15.04
CA LEU A 172 -2.58 -0.81 14.23
C LEU A 172 -1.30 -0.76 15.05
N SER A 173 -0.78 -1.92 15.44
CA SER A 173 0.51 -2.04 16.13
C SER A 173 1.57 -2.61 15.20
N THR A 174 2.81 -2.13 15.33
CA THR A 174 3.94 -2.55 14.48
C THR A 174 5.16 -2.91 15.29
N GLU A 175 5.73 -4.08 14.99
CA GLU A 175 7.05 -4.48 15.44
C GLU A 175 8.08 -4.10 14.37
N TYR A 176 9.13 -3.41 14.81
CA TYR A 176 10.23 -2.95 13.95
C TYR A 176 11.50 -3.78 14.15
N ASP A 177 12.34 -3.86 13.12
CA ASP A 177 13.73 -4.25 13.26
C ASP A 177 14.60 -3.10 13.78
N SER A 178 15.90 -3.38 13.96
CA SER A 178 16.86 -2.37 14.45
C SER A 178 17.09 -1.19 13.50
N ALA A 179 16.63 -1.28 12.25
CA ALA A 179 16.69 -0.22 11.26
C ALA A 179 15.36 0.55 11.14
N GLY A 180 14.36 0.24 11.97
CA GLY A 180 13.05 0.89 11.94
C GLY A 180 12.14 0.39 10.82
N ARG A 181 12.45 -0.75 10.20
CA ARG A 181 11.62 -1.41 9.18
C ARG A 181 10.63 -2.36 9.84
N GLN A 182 9.41 -2.39 9.33
CA GLN A 182 8.33 -3.25 9.79
C GLN A 182 8.69 -4.72 9.58
N LYS A 183 8.55 -5.53 10.63
CA LYS A 183 8.69 -7.00 10.58
C LYS A 183 7.37 -7.71 10.77
N ARG A 184 6.56 -7.22 11.71
CA ARG A 184 5.25 -7.75 12.06
C ARG A 184 4.31 -6.59 12.34
N ALA A 185 3.03 -6.81 12.11
CA ALA A 185 1.99 -5.86 12.49
C ALA A 185 0.77 -6.62 12.98
N THR A 186 -0.02 -6.00 13.85
CA THR A 186 -1.34 -6.50 14.27
C THR A 186 -2.41 -5.48 13.95
N LEU A 187 -3.59 -5.97 13.62
CA LEU A 187 -4.78 -5.18 13.36
C LEU A 187 -5.89 -5.67 14.27
N GLU A 188 -6.59 -4.73 14.89
CA GLU A 188 -7.86 -4.97 15.56
C GLU A 188 -8.83 -3.92 15.02
N LEU A 189 -9.90 -4.37 14.35
CA LEU A 189 -10.83 -3.52 13.61
C LEU A 189 -12.24 -3.71 14.17
N TRP A 190 -12.83 -2.67 14.76
CA TRP A 190 -14.19 -2.68 15.27
C TRP A 190 -15.13 -1.98 14.28
N PRO A 191 -16.08 -2.71 13.67
CA PRO A 191 -17.02 -2.13 12.71
C PRO A 191 -17.85 -1.01 13.33
N ALA A 192 -18.29 -0.06 12.50
CA ALA A 192 -19.23 0.99 12.89
C ALA A 192 -20.66 0.49 13.20
N THR A 193 -20.86 -0.83 13.18
CA THR A 193 -22.13 -1.51 13.45
C THR A 193 -21.93 -2.67 14.41
N ASP A 194 -22.85 -2.83 15.36
CA ASP A 194 -22.85 -3.94 16.31
C ASP A 194 -23.25 -5.29 15.66
N ASP A 195 -23.73 -5.27 14.42
CA ASP A 195 -24.15 -6.48 13.68
C ASP A 195 -22.97 -7.31 13.16
N VAL A 196 -21.76 -6.74 13.14
CA VAL A 196 -20.54 -7.38 12.64
C VAL A 196 -19.53 -7.47 13.78
N ALA A 197 -18.95 -8.65 13.96
CA ALA A 197 -17.91 -8.86 14.97
C ALA A 197 -16.61 -8.12 14.60
N ALA A 198 -15.85 -7.71 15.62
CA ALA A 198 -14.52 -7.16 15.42
C ALA A 198 -13.60 -8.17 14.71
N LEU A 199 -12.80 -7.66 13.78
CA LEU A 199 -11.84 -8.44 13.01
C LEU A 199 -10.44 -8.28 13.60
N HIS A 200 -9.79 -9.39 13.91
CA HIS A 200 -8.42 -9.38 14.45
C HIS A 200 -7.47 -10.05 13.49
N GLY A 201 -6.27 -9.49 13.36
CA GLY A 201 -5.30 -9.98 12.41
C GLY A 201 -3.86 -9.71 12.76
N ALA A 202 -2.99 -10.48 12.14
CA ALA A 202 -1.55 -10.26 12.19
C ALA A 202 -0.91 -10.46 10.82
N GLY A 203 0.10 -9.65 10.56
CA GLY A 203 0.90 -9.70 9.35
C GLY A 203 2.39 -9.88 9.65
N SER A 204 3.10 -10.51 8.73
CA SER A 204 4.56 -10.58 8.75
C SER A 204 5.15 -10.24 7.39
N VAL A 205 6.29 -9.56 7.41
CA VAL A 205 7.02 -9.20 6.19
C VAL A 205 7.41 -10.46 5.40
N VAL A 206 7.21 -10.39 4.08
CA VAL A 206 7.72 -11.34 3.09
C VAL A 206 9.01 -10.79 2.50
N THR A 207 8.93 -9.56 1.96
CA THR A 207 10.06 -8.84 1.37
C THR A 207 9.77 -7.34 1.46
N GLY A 208 10.78 -6.49 1.38
CA GLY A 208 10.59 -5.04 1.44
C GLY A 208 11.89 -4.26 1.27
N CYS A 209 11.74 -2.96 1.07
CA CYS A 209 12.86 -2.06 0.87
C CYS A 209 12.66 -0.72 1.60
N THR A 210 13.75 0.04 1.69
CA THR A 210 13.76 1.38 2.23
C THR A 210 14.21 2.35 1.15
N ALA A 211 13.44 3.42 0.94
CA ALA A 211 13.79 4.54 0.09
C ALA A 211 14.00 5.81 0.94
N LYS A 212 14.94 6.65 0.52
CA LYS A 212 15.14 7.99 1.08
C LYS A 212 14.69 9.02 0.05
N ILE A 213 13.62 9.76 0.35
CA ILE A 213 12.94 10.64 -0.61
C ILE A 213 12.74 12.00 0.04
N GLY A 214 13.26 13.06 -0.58
CA GLY A 214 13.09 14.44 -0.05
C GLY A 214 13.62 14.62 1.37
N GLY A 215 14.56 13.77 1.81
CA GLY A 215 15.07 13.72 3.19
C GLY A 215 14.24 12.88 4.17
N GLY A 216 13.02 12.45 3.79
CA GLY A 216 12.22 11.49 4.52
C GLY A 216 12.66 10.04 4.26
N VAL A 217 12.07 9.12 5.01
CA VAL A 217 12.31 7.67 4.90
C VAL A 217 10.99 6.96 4.64
N VAL A 218 10.92 6.21 3.54
CA VAL A 218 9.79 5.35 3.19
C VAL A 218 10.24 3.90 3.33
N ASN A 219 9.57 3.14 4.18
CA ASN A 219 9.74 1.69 4.25
C ASN A 219 8.49 1.04 3.67
N THR A 220 8.64 0.33 2.56
CA THR A 220 7.53 -0.39 1.91
C THR A 220 7.85 -1.88 1.87
N ALA A 221 6.84 -2.70 2.13
CA ALA A 221 7.02 -4.14 2.24
C ALA A 221 5.77 -4.89 1.81
N LEU A 222 5.96 -6.05 1.19
CA LEU A 222 4.92 -7.05 1.02
C LEU A 222 4.75 -7.81 2.33
N PHE A 223 3.52 -7.87 2.81
CA PHE A 223 3.13 -8.60 4.01
C PHE A 223 2.22 -9.77 3.66
N ARG A 224 2.42 -10.87 4.37
CA ARG A 224 1.43 -11.95 4.47
C ARG A 224 0.61 -11.73 5.73
N TRP A 225 -0.71 -11.73 5.58
CA TRP A 225 -1.68 -11.47 6.62
C TRP A 225 -2.55 -12.69 6.91
N SER A 226 -3.01 -12.79 8.15
CA SER A 226 -4.12 -13.64 8.56
C SER A 226 -5.04 -12.83 9.45
N LEU A 227 -6.32 -12.71 9.08
CA LEU A 227 -7.35 -11.99 9.83
C LEU A 227 -8.50 -12.95 10.15
N ASP A 228 -8.61 -13.35 11.42
CA ASP A 228 -9.56 -14.36 11.90
C ASP A 228 -9.68 -15.60 10.97
N GLY A 229 -8.52 -16.10 10.52
CA GLY A 229 -8.41 -17.25 9.62
C GLY A 229 -8.47 -16.94 8.12
N HIS A 230 -8.82 -15.71 7.73
CA HIS A 230 -8.79 -15.27 6.33
C HIS A 230 -7.36 -14.88 5.95
N LEU A 231 -6.80 -15.55 4.95
CA LEU A 231 -5.47 -15.27 4.45
C LEU A 231 -5.51 -14.06 3.52
N GLY A 232 -4.49 -13.22 3.60
CA GLY A 232 -4.34 -12.08 2.71
C GLY A 232 -2.89 -11.75 2.41
N LEU A 233 -2.70 -10.96 1.36
CA LEU A 233 -1.42 -10.41 0.95
C LEU A 233 -1.58 -8.94 0.64
N GLY A 234 -0.59 -8.14 0.95
CA GLY A 234 -0.53 -6.79 0.42
C GLY A 234 0.51 -5.90 1.05
N ARG A 235 0.55 -4.66 0.59
CA ARG A 235 1.57 -3.71 1.00
C ARG A 235 1.34 -3.29 2.44
N TYR A 236 2.43 -3.12 3.16
CA TYR A 236 2.48 -2.25 4.32
C TYR A 236 3.59 -1.22 4.14
N GLU A 237 3.23 0.06 4.12
CA GLU A 237 4.14 1.20 3.96
C GLU A 237 4.13 2.09 5.20
N ILE A 238 5.31 2.57 5.56
CA ILE A 238 5.52 3.51 6.64
C ILE A 238 6.38 4.65 6.11
N THR A 239 5.81 5.85 6.07
CA THR A 239 6.51 7.06 5.65
C THR A 239 6.81 7.94 6.84
N ARG A 240 8.10 8.22 7.03
CA ARG A 240 8.58 9.16 8.04
C ARG A 240 9.05 10.43 7.31
N PRO A 241 8.39 11.57 7.52
CA PRO A 241 8.85 12.82 6.94
C PRO A 241 10.19 13.24 7.55
N VAL A 242 10.83 14.25 6.94
CA VAL A 242 12.00 14.90 7.53
C VAL A 242 11.61 15.45 8.90
N THR A 243 12.32 15.06 9.96
CA THR A 243 12.23 15.77 11.23
C THR A 243 12.81 17.16 11.04
N VAL A 244 11.95 18.17 10.91
CA VAL A 244 12.41 19.56 10.99
C VAL A 244 12.76 19.81 12.46
N ALA A 245 14.06 19.96 12.77
CA ALA A 245 14.46 20.34 14.12
C ALA A 245 13.73 21.62 14.51
N ALA A 246 13.04 21.61 15.65
CA ALA A 246 12.46 22.81 16.23
C ALA A 246 13.56 23.86 16.38
N ALA A 247 13.36 25.03 15.76
CA ALA A 247 14.28 26.16 15.82
C ALA A 247 14.25 26.84 17.19
#